data_AF-A0A1E3P2P0-F1
#
_entry.id   AF-A0A1E3P2P0-F1
#
_cell.length_a   1.000
_cell.length_b   1.000
_cell.length_c   1.000
_cell.angle_alpha   90.00
_cell.angle_beta   90.00
_cell.angle_gamma   90.00
#
_symmetry.space_group_name_H-M   'P 1'
#
loop_
_entity.id
_entity.type
_entity.pdbx_description
1 polymer ?
#
loop_
_entity_poly.entity_id
_entity_poly.type
_entity_poly.pdbx_seq_one_letter_code
_entity_poly.pdbx_strand_id
1 'polypeptide(L)' 'MTKYERARILGTRALQISMNAPVLVDLEGETDPLQIAIKELAQKKIPLVIRRYLPDGSYEDWGCDELIVDIDV' A
#
# COMPACT_ATOMS: atom_id res chain seq x y z
N MET A 1 -2.39 -6.09 8.36
CA MET A 1 -1.73 -6.28 7.05
C MET A 1 -0.60 -7.27 7.25
N THR A 2 -0.55 -8.35 6.47
CA THR A 2 0.55 -9.32 6.58
C THR A 2 1.83 -8.75 5.97
N LYS A 3 3.00 -9.31 6.34
CA LYS A 3 4.29 -8.92 5.74
C LYS A 3 4.32 -9.05 4.22
N TYR A 4 3.63 -10.06 3.67
CA TYR A 4 3.56 -10.31 2.22
C TYR A 4 2.69 -9.27 1.50
N GLU A 5 1.53 -8.96 2.09
CA GLU A 5 0.63 -7.91 1.61
C GLU A 5 1.34 -6.56 1.58
N ARG A 6 2.01 -6.21 2.68
CA ARG A 6 2.78 -4.96 2.81
C ARG A 6 3.82 -4.83 1.71
N ALA A 7 4.65 -5.86 1.52
CA ALA A 7 5.69 -5.84 0.48
C ALA A 7 5.09 -5.68 -0.93
N ARG A 8 3.99 -6.39 -1.23
CA ARG A 8 3.32 -6.32 -2.52
C ARG A 8 2.67 -4.96 -2.77
N ILE A 9 1.97 -4.41 -1.77
CA ILE A 9 1.31 -3.10 -1.85
C ILE A 9 2.34 -2.00 -2.10
N LEU A 10 3.42 -1.98 -1.31
CA LEU A 10 4.49 -0.99 -1.48
C LEU A 10 5.13 -1.10 -2.86
N GLY A 11 5.43 -2.32 -3.33
CA GLY A 11 6.00 -2.52 -4.67
C GLY A 11 5.07 -2.10 -5.81
N THR A 12 3.79 -2.49 -5.76
CA THR A 12 2.79 -2.09 -6.76
C THR A 12 2.56 -0.58 -6.75
N ARG A 13 2.47 0.02 -5.56
CA ARG A 13 2.24 1.46 -5.45
C ARG A 13 3.44 2.29 -5.88
N ALA A 14 4.66 1.87 -5.50
CA ALA A 14 5.89 2.49 -5.98
C ALA A 14 6.00 2.43 -7.52
N LEU A 15 5.63 1.30 -8.14
CA LEU A 15 5.57 1.19 -9.59
C LEU A 15 4.58 2.20 -10.20
N GLN A 16 3.36 2.30 -9.65
CA GLN A 16 2.38 3.30 -10.12
C GLN A 16 2.93 4.73 -10.03
N ILE A 17 3.57 5.10 -8.92
CA ILE A 17 4.17 6.42 -8.72
C ILE A 17 5.28 6.67 -9.75
N SER A 18 6.12 5.66 -10.02
CA SER A 18 7.16 5.76 -11.05
C SER A 18 6.60 5.95 -12.47
N MET A 19 5.36 5.51 -12.70
CA MET A 19 4.59 5.73 -13.93
C MET A 19 3.73 7.01 -13.87
N ASN A 20 4.11 7.98 -13.04
CA ASN A 20 3.44 9.26 -12.87
C ASN A 20 1.98 9.17 -12.41
N ALA A 21 1.59 8.10 -11.68
CA ALA A 21 0.28 8.07 -11.04
C ALA A 21 0.16 9.18 -9.97
N PRO A 22 -1.05 9.72 -9.73
CA PRO A 22 -1.26 10.75 -8.73
C PRO A 22 -0.89 10.26 -7.32
N VAL A 23 -0.09 11.07 -6.61
CA VAL A 23 0.28 10.87 -5.21
C VAL A 23 -0.77 11.53 -4.31
N LEU A 24 -1.15 10.87 -3.21
CA LEU A 24 -2.23 11.31 -2.32
C LEU A 24 -1.74 11.93 -0.99
N VAL A 25 -0.43 12.03 -0.82
CA VAL A 25 0.25 12.67 0.31
C VAL A 25 1.08 13.87 -0.17
N ASP A 26 1.31 14.82 0.72
CA ASP A 26 2.19 15.94 0.45
C ASP A 26 3.65 15.46 0.41
N LEU A 27 4.35 15.84 -0.66
CA LEU A 27 5.78 15.56 -0.84
C LEU A 27 6.59 16.66 -0.14
N GLU A 28 7.51 16.27 0.73
CA GLU A 28 8.43 17.12 1.49
C GLU A 28 9.88 17.00 0.95
N GLY A 29 10.02 16.63 -0.33
CA GLY A 29 11.30 16.43 -0.99
C GLY A 29 11.65 14.97 -1.28
N GLU A 30 10.74 14.03 -0.99
CA GLU A 30 10.90 12.63 -1.38
C GLU A 30 10.82 12.51 -2.91
N THR A 31 11.85 11.89 -3.51
CA THR A 31 11.92 11.64 -4.96
C THR A 31 11.87 10.15 -5.28
N ASP A 32 12.20 9.29 -4.32
CA ASP A 32 12.12 7.83 -4.47
C ASP A 32 10.66 7.35 -4.40
N PRO A 33 10.12 6.71 -5.46
CA PRO A 33 8.77 6.18 -5.47
C PRO A 33 8.47 5.23 -4.30
N LEU A 34 9.47 4.49 -3.81
CA LEU A 34 9.28 3.59 -2.68
C LEU A 34 9.07 4.37 -1.37
N GLN A 35 9.84 5.43 -1.14
CA GLN A 35 9.67 6.29 0.04
C GLN A 35 8.30 6.96 0.04
N ILE A 36 7.85 7.43 -1.12
CA ILE A 36 6.52 8.03 -1.28
C ILE A 36 5.43 7.00 -0.98
N ALA A 37 5.53 5.77 -1.50
CA ALA A 37 4.58 4.70 -1.20
C ALA A 37 4.56 4.32 0.29
N ILE A 38 5.71 4.33 0.97
CA ILE A 38 5.80 4.10 2.43
C ILE A 38 5.08 5.22 3.19
N LYS A 39 5.26 6.47 2.78
CA LYS A 39 4.58 7.64 3.37
C LYS A 39 3.06 7.55 3.18
N GLU A 40 2.60 7.17 1.99
CA GLU A 40 1.18 6.91 1.74
C GLU A 40 0.62 5.77 2.59
N LEU A 41 1.38 4.68 2.78
CA LEU A 41 0.95 3.56 3.63
C LEU A 41 0.84 3.98 5.10
N ALA A 42 1.82 4.74 5.62
CA ALA A 42 1.82 5.23 6.99
C ALA A 42 0.64 6.16 7.28
N GLN A 43 0.22 6.96 6.28
CA GLN A 43 -0.96 7.83 6.38
C GLN A 43 -2.27 7.13 5.97
N LYS A 44 -2.25 5.82 5.70
CA LYS A 44 -3.43 5.04 5.25
C LYS A 44 -4.11 5.61 4.00
N LYS A 45 -3.33 6.18 3.08
CA LYS A 45 -3.84 6.82 1.85
C LYS A 45 -3.62 6.00 0.58
N ILE A 46 -3.13 4.77 0.68
CA ILE A 46 -2.96 3.93 -0.52
C ILE A 46 -4.35 3.52 -1.07
N PRO A 47 -4.68 3.86 -2.33
CA PRO A 47 -5.99 3.59 -2.91
C PRO A 47 -6.05 2.18 -3.51
N LEU A 48 -5.73 1.15 -2.72
CA LEU A 48 -5.75 -0.25 -3.13
C LEU A 48 -6.59 -1.11 -2.18
N VAL A 49 -7.14 -2.18 -2.73
CA VAL A 49 -7.91 -3.19 -1.98
C VAL A 49 -7.20 -4.53 -2.12
N ILE A 50 -7.05 -5.24 -1.02
CA ILE A 50 -6.51 -6.60 -0.96
C ILE A 50 -7.66 -7.58 -1.03
N ARG A 51 -7.67 -8.43 -2.07
CA ARG A 51 -8.54 -9.60 -2.11
C ARG A 51 -7.84 -10.80 -1.47
N ARG A 52 -8.33 -11.25 -0.31
CA ARG A 52 -7.85 -12.45 0.38
C ARG A 52 -8.71 -13.63 -0.02
N TYR A 53 -8.13 -14.58 -0.74
CA TYR A 53 -8.80 -15.82 -1.09
C TYR A 53 -8.70 -16.83 0.06
N LEU A 54 -9.82 -17.46 0.39
CA LEU A 54 -9.92 -18.56 1.34
C LEU A 54 -9.70 -19.91 0.63
N PRO A 55 -9.38 -20.99 1.36
CA PRO A 55 -9.10 -22.30 0.77
C PRO A 55 -10.25 -22.91 -0.04
N ASP A 56 -11.50 -22.49 0.23
CA ASP A 56 -12.70 -22.91 -0.49
C ASP A 56 -12.94 -22.12 -1.80
N GLY A 57 -12.07 -21.16 -2.11
CA GLY A 57 -12.15 -20.30 -3.29
C GLY A 57 -13.01 -19.05 -3.09
N SER A 58 -13.69 -18.90 -1.95
CA SER A 58 -14.32 -17.64 -1.58
C SER A 58 -13.27 -16.57 -1.26
N TYR A 59 -13.68 -15.30 -1.12
CA TYR A 59 -12.75 -14.22 -0.82
C TYR A 59 -13.36 -13.10 0.02
N GLU A 60 -12.47 -12.37 0.66
CA GLU A 60 -12.76 -11.14 1.39
C GLU A 60 -11.96 -9.99 0.79
N ASP A 61 -12.65 -8.88 0.50
CA ASP A 61 -12.02 -7.65 0.01
C ASP A 61 -11.77 -6.73 1.20
N TRP A 62 -10.49 -6.44 1.46
CA TRP A 62 -10.05 -5.58 2.55
C TRP A 62 -9.35 -4.33 2.01
N GLY A 63 -9.81 -3.15 2.38
CA GLY A 63 -9.16 -1.87 2.07
C GLY A 63 -7.78 -1.76 2.73
N CYS A 64 -6.82 -1.11 2.06
CA CYS A 64 -5.51 -0.87 2.68
C CYS A 64 -5.59 0.09 3.88
N ASP A 65 -6.59 0.97 3.89
CA ASP A 65 -6.88 1.98 4.91
C ASP A 65 -7.45 1.38 6.21
N GLU A 66 -8.23 0.31 6.12
CA GLU A 66 -8.79 -0.38 7.29
C GLU A 66 -7.82 -1.36 7.96
N LEU A 67 -6.83 -1.88 7.23
CA LEU A 67 -5.88 -2.85 7.78
C LEU A 67 -4.92 -2.20 8.80
N ILE A 68 -4.72 -2.90 9.92
CA ILE A 68 -3.71 -2.53 10.92
C ILE A 68 -2.32 -2.82 10.34
N VAL A 69 -1.42 -1.84 10.38
CA VAL A 69 -0.04 -1.96 9.94
C VAL A 69 0.84 -1.86 11.18
N ASP A 70 1.62 -2.90 11.48
CA ASP A 70 2.71 -2.78 12.46
C ASP A 70 3.79 -1.89 11.84
N ILE A 71 3.91 -0.69 12.37
CA ILE A 71 4.91 0.31 11.97
C ILE A 71 6.22 0.13 12.76
N ASP A 72 6.27 -0.81 13.71
CA ASP A 72 7.44 -1.04 14.53
C ASP A 72 8.61 -1.65 13.73
N VAL A 73 9.55 -0.78 13.35
CA VAL A 73 10.96 -1.09 13.06
C VAL A 73 11.83 -0.04 13.71
#